data_AF-A0A6L5YAM0-F1
#
_entry.id   AF-A0A6L5YAM0-F1
#
_cell.length_a   1.000
_cell.length_b   1.000
_cell.length_c   1.000
_cell.angle_alpha   90.00
_cell.angle_beta   90.00
_cell.angle_gamma   90.00
#
_symmetry.space_group_name_H-M   'P 1'
#
loop_
_entity.id
_entity.type
_entity.pdbx_description
1 polymer ?
#
loop_
_entity_poly.entity_id
_entity_poly.type
_entity_poly.pdbx_seq_one_letter_code
_entity_poly.pdbx_strand_id
1 'polypeptide(L)'
;MPLCRTGKASRSVAEQRASEISDEEEFVLPPPPRYIEPSILKEAAEWQGLDEFGALAKLEERVSLEVETARVPMGPDMWGFTYTNRELRRCRIHLNSRLPRFWQSFALFHEIHHLLHDSRGCYFWSQTNANMNSYEYQADQFAWAVLMREWSDGGGESEEFGE
;
A
#
# COMPACT_ATOMS: atom_id res chain seq x y z
N MET A 1 14.67 -39.61 52.21
CA MET A 1 15.96 -39.07 51.73
C MET A 1 16.41 -39.95 50.57
N PRO A 2 16.90 -39.46 49.40
CA PRO A 2 17.10 -38.08 48.96
C PRO A 2 16.72 -37.78 47.47
N LEU A 3 16.76 -36.47 47.13
CA LEU A 3 17.18 -35.80 45.87
C LEU A 3 16.28 -35.70 44.61
N CYS A 4 15.72 -34.50 44.46
CA CYS A 4 15.60 -33.61 43.29
C CYS A 4 16.39 -33.97 42.01
N ARG A 5 15.76 -33.82 40.83
CA ARG A 5 16.34 -33.10 39.66
C ARG A 5 15.32 -32.77 38.54
N THR A 6 15.05 -31.47 38.45
CA THR A 6 15.01 -30.62 37.24
C THR A 6 14.23 -31.10 36.01
N GLY A 7 13.13 -30.39 35.74
CA GLY A 7 12.42 -30.42 34.46
C GLY A 7 13.29 -29.95 33.29
N LYS A 8 13.07 -30.60 32.15
CA LYS A 8 13.37 -30.05 30.83
C LYS A 8 12.04 -29.86 30.13
N ALA A 9 11.54 -28.63 30.13
CA ALA A 9 10.53 -28.22 29.18
C ALA A 9 11.20 -28.28 27.81
N SER A 10 10.74 -29.21 26.97
CA SER A 10 11.09 -29.25 25.56
C SER A 10 10.68 -27.92 24.94
N ARG A 11 11.67 -27.11 24.58
CA ARG A 11 11.52 -25.86 23.85
C ARG A 11 10.62 -26.12 22.64
N SER A 12 9.56 -25.32 22.55
CA SER A 12 8.55 -25.44 21.51
C SER A 12 9.19 -25.24 20.14
N VAL A 13 8.72 -26.03 19.18
CA VAL A 13 8.99 -25.95 17.74
C VAL A 13 8.54 -24.60 17.12
N ALA A 14 8.03 -23.67 17.93
CA ALA A 14 7.52 -22.37 17.54
C ALA A 14 8.60 -21.29 17.41
N GLU A 15 9.84 -21.53 17.86
CA GLU A 15 10.93 -20.53 17.85
C GLU A 15 11.80 -20.54 16.57
N GLN A 16 11.45 -21.33 15.53
CA GLN A 16 12.31 -21.52 14.34
C GLN A 16 11.73 -21.01 13.02
N ARG A 17 10.75 -20.10 13.03
CA ARG A 17 10.27 -19.41 11.81
C ARG A 17 10.16 -17.90 11.94
N ALA A 18 10.95 -17.29 12.81
CA ALA A 18 11.42 -15.93 12.55
C ALA A 18 12.67 -16.08 11.69
N SER A 19 12.51 -16.29 10.38
CA SER A 19 13.64 -16.05 9.49
C SER A 19 14.00 -14.58 9.68
N GLU A 20 15.26 -14.32 10.01
CA GLU A 20 15.87 -13.00 9.89
C GLU A 20 15.58 -12.50 8.47
N ILE A 21 14.54 -11.69 8.32
CA ILE A 21 14.28 -10.96 7.09
C ILE A 21 15.40 -9.92 7.07
N SER A 22 16.42 -10.18 6.26
CA SER A 22 17.55 -9.27 6.12
C SER A 22 17.06 -7.91 5.65
N ASP A 23 17.60 -6.84 6.24
CA ASP A 23 17.33 -5.44 5.89
C ASP A 23 17.77 -5.06 4.46
N GLU A 24 18.32 -6.01 3.69
CA GLU A 24 18.94 -5.84 2.38
C GLU A 24 17.97 -6.11 1.20
N GLU A 25 16.71 -6.46 1.45
CA GLU A 25 15.75 -6.68 0.36
C GLU A 25 15.19 -5.35 -0.17
N GLU A 26 15.60 -4.99 -1.39
CA GLU A 26 15.17 -3.79 -2.10
C GLU A 26 13.72 -3.92 -2.59
N PHE A 27 12.93 -2.85 -2.44
CA PHE A 27 11.57 -2.79 -2.98
C PHE A 27 11.59 -2.73 -4.51
N VAL A 28 10.78 -3.57 -5.16
CA VAL A 28 10.46 -3.39 -6.58
C VAL A 28 9.38 -2.32 -6.66
N LEU A 29 9.67 -1.18 -7.27
CA LEU A 29 8.77 -0.01 -7.31
C LEU A 29 8.42 0.32 -8.77
N PRO A 30 7.18 0.74 -9.07
CA PRO A 30 6.75 0.99 -10.43
C PRO A 30 7.40 2.30 -10.92
N PRO A 31 7.96 2.36 -12.13
CA PRO A 31 8.46 3.62 -12.67
C PRO A 31 7.29 4.58 -12.96
N PRO A 32 7.53 5.90 -12.98
CA PRO A 32 6.54 6.86 -13.46
C PRO A 32 6.02 6.46 -14.85
N PRO A 33 4.69 6.43 -15.06
CA PRO A 33 4.12 6.04 -16.33
C PRO A 33 4.44 7.09 -17.39
N ARG A 34 4.78 6.64 -18.60
CA ARG A 34 5.01 7.53 -19.76
C ARG A 34 3.73 8.25 -20.21
N TYR A 35 2.58 7.68 -19.88
CA TYR A 35 1.27 8.16 -20.24
C TYR A 35 0.27 7.70 -19.17
N ILE A 36 -0.60 8.62 -18.76
CA ILE A 36 -1.70 8.36 -17.84
C ILE A 36 -3.00 8.59 -18.62
N GLU A 37 -3.93 7.64 -18.53
CA GLU A 37 -5.21 7.77 -19.23
C GLU A 37 -5.97 9.04 -18.78
N PRO A 38 -6.56 9.82 -19.70
CA PRO A 38 -7.28 11.05 -19.37
C PRO A 38 -8.42 10.86 -18.36
N SER A 39 -9.08 9.70 -18.36
CA SER A 39 -10.10 9.37 -17.36
C SER A 39 -9.50 9.26 -15.96
N ILE A 40 -8.33 8.62 -15.84
CA ILE A 40 -7.61 8.47 -14.57
C ILE A 40 -7.08 9.82 -14.10
N LEU A 41 -6.54 10.65 -15.00
CA LEU A 41 -6.13 12.02 -14.67
C LEU A 41 -7.30 12.85 -14.10
N LYS A 42 -8.47 12.76 -14.75
CA LYS A 42 -9.67 13.46 -14.30
C LYS A 42 -10.13 12.99 -12.92
N GLU A 43 -10.11 11.68 -12.68
CA GLU A 43 -10.48 11.11 -11.38
C GLU A 43 -9.47 11.49 -10.29
N ALA A 44 -8.17 11.30 -10.55
CA ALA A 44 -7.07 11.61 -9.64
C ALA A 44 -7.01 13.09 -9.26
N ALA A 45 -7.40 14.00 -10.16
CA ALA A 45 -7.45 15.45 -9.89
C ALA A 45 -8.27 15.79 -8.64
N GLU A 46 -9.29 15.00 -8.31
CA GLU A 46 -10.09 15.24 -7.13
C GLU A 46 -9.43 14.78 -5.81
N TRP A 47 -8.33 14.05 -5.89
CA TRP A 47 -7.58 13.51 -4.75
C TRP A 47 -6.24 14.22 -4.52
N GLN A 48 -5.79 15.01 -5.51
CA GLN A 48 -4.56 15.79 -5.42
C GLN A 48 -4.61 16.79 -4.25
N GLY A 49 -3.52 16.85 -3.49
CA GLY A 49 -3.36 17.77 -2.36
C GLY A 49 -4.12 17.37 -1.09
N LEU A 50 -4.78 16.21 -1.08
CA LEU A 50 -5.34 15.65 0.14
C LEU A 50 -4.24 14.96 0.94
N ASP A 51 -4.20 15.23 2.24
CA ASP A 51 -3.45 14.40 3.17
C ASP A 51 -4.18 13.06 3.40
N GLU A 52 -3.55 12.16 4.17
CA GLU A 52 -4.12 10.84 4.47
C GLU A 52 -5.52 10.96 5.08
N PHE A 53 -5.73 11.89 6.01
CA PHE A 53 -7.03 12.08 6.65
C PHE A 53 -8.11 12.52 5.65
N GLY A 54 -7.82 13.54 4.83
CA GLY A 54 -8.73 14.03 3.80
C GLY A 54 -9.04 12.97 2.74
N ALA A 55 -8.04 12.18 2.35
CA ALA A 55 -8.22 11.07 1.42
C ALA A 55 -9.14 9.98 2.01
N LEU A 56 -8.92 9.57 3.27
CA LEU A 56 -9.76 8.56 3.92
C LEU A 56 -11.20 9.05 4.09
N ALA A 57 -11.42 10.26 4.61
CA ALA A 57 -12.77 10.82 4.75
C ALA A 57 -13.52 10.85 3.41
N LYS A 58 -12.84 11.28 2.34
CA LYS A 58 -13.42 11.27 1.00
C LYS A 58 -13.72 9.86 0.50
N LEU A 59 -12.84 8.90 0.77
CA LEU A 59 -13.06 7.50 0.39
C LEU A 59 -14.28 6.92 1.09
N GLU A 60 -14.43 7.15 2.40
CA GLU A 60 -15.58 6.67 3.19
C GLU A 60 -16.92 7.10 2.57
N GLU A 61 -17.03 8.37 2.14
CA GLU A 61 -18.20 8.89 1.45
C GLU A 61 -18.48 8.15 0.13
N ARG A 62 -17.43 7.80 -0.63
CA ARG A 62 -17.54 7.14 -1.94
C ARG A 62 -17.94 5.67 -1.82
N VAL A 63 -17.37 4.94 -0.86
CA VAL A 63 -17.59 3.48 -0.74
C VAL A 63 -18.61 3.09 0.32
N SER A 64 -19.10 4.05 1.11
CA SER A 64 -20.06 3.83 2.21
C SER A 64 -19.58 2.83 3.28
N LEU A 65 -18.26 2.80 3.52
CA LEU A 65 -17.57 2.02 4.54
C LEU A 65 -16.81 2.96 5.47
N GLU A 66 -16.63 2.60 6.74
CA GLU A 66 -15.62 3.18 7.62
C GLU A 66 -14.25 2.70 7.15
N VAL A 67 -13.30 3.60 6.91
CA VAL A 67 -11.98 3.28 6.37
C VAL A 67 -10.89 3.77 7.32
N GLU A 68 -10.00 2.87 7.69
CA GLU A 68 -8.83 3.20 8.50
C GLU A 68 -7.54 2.67 7.86
N THR A 69 -6.40 3.23 8.25
CA THR A 69 -5.08 2.75 7.83
C THR A 69 -4.35 2.08 8.99
N ALA A 70 -3.51 1.10 8.67
CA ALA A 70 -2.56 0.50 9.60
C ALA A 70 -1.20 0.38 8.94
N ARG A 71 -0.13 0.73 9.65
CA ARG A 71 1.25 0.59 9.17
C ARG A 71 1.87 -0.62 9.85
N VAL A 72 2.23 -1.63 9.06
CA VAL A 72 2.82 -2.89 9.54
C VAL A 72 4.04 -3.26 8.70
N PRO A 73 5.09 -3.87 9.26
CA PRO A 73 6.22 -4.34 8.45
C PRO A 73 5.76 -5.50 7.55
N MET A 74 6.07 -5.44 6.26
CA MET A 74 5.78 -6.50 5.29
C MET A 74 7.01 -6.86 4.46
N GLY A 75 6.89 -7.89 3.62
CA GLY A 75 7.91 -8.25 2.64
C GLY A 75 8.17 -7.15 1.61
N PRO A 76 9.34 -7.14 0.94
CA PRO A 76 9.72 -6.17 -0.09
C PRO A 76 8.82 -6.23 -1.34
N ASP A 77 8.09 -7.32 -1.52
CA ASP A 77 7.15 -7.61 -2.61
C ASP A 77 5.74 -7.06 -2.36
N MET A 78 5.48 -6.49 -1.17
CA MET A 78 4.15 -6.01 -0.78
C MET A 78 4.22 -4.56 -0.31
N TRP A 79 3.59 -3.66 -1.06
CA TRP A 79 3.52 -2.23 -0.70
C TRP A 79 2.37 -1.93 0.26
N GLY A 80 1.27 -2.65 0.10
CA GLY A 80 0.08 -2.58 0.93
C GLY A 80 -0.91 -3.65 0.53
N PHE A 81 -2.02 -3.70 1.27
CA PHE A 81 -3.20 -4.46 0.89
C PHE A 81 -4.42 -3.97 1.65
N THR A 82 -5.59 -4.19 1.08
CA THR A 82 -6.86 -3.83 1.71
C THR A 82 -7.63 -5.04 2.23
N TYR A 83 -8.19 -4.92 3.44
CA TYR A 83 -9.12 -5.88 4.01
C TYR A 83 -10.48 -5.22 4.26
N THR A 84 -11.53 -5.76 3.63
CA THR A 84 -12.89 -5.23 3.73
C THR A 84 -13.83 -6.21 4.42
N ASN A 85 -14.45 -5.80 5.51
CA ASN A 85 -15.56 -6.50 6.15
C ASN A 85 -16.87 -5.73 5.89
N ARG A 86 -17.64 -6.20 4.92
CA ARG A 86 -18.90 -5.56 4.50
C ARG A 86 -20.03 -5.70 5.52
N GLU A 87 -20.05 -6.77 6.31
CA GLU A 87 -21.06 -6.96 7.36
C GLU A 87 -20.92 -5.90 8.46
N LEU A 88 -19.68 -5.57 8.81
CA LEU A 88 -19.35 -4.51 9.77
C LEU A 88 -19.20 -3.13 9.13
N ARG A 89 -19.40 -3.02 7.81
CA ARG A 89 -19.17 -1.80 7.01
C ARG A 89 -17.81 -1.16 7.26
N ARG A 90 -16.77 -1.98 7.40
CA ARG A 90 -15.40 -1.54 7.72
C ARG A 90 -14.41 -1.99 6.68
N CYS A 91 -13.42 -1.15 6.45
CA CYS A 91 -12.30 -1.39 5.58
C CYS A 91 -11.02 -0.93 6.27
N ARG A 92 -9.96 -1.74 6.15
CA ARG A 92 -8.64 -1.38 6.63
C ARG A 92 -7.62 -1.51 5.52
N ILE A 93 -6.93 -0.41 5.22
CA ILE A 93 -5.80 -0.35 4.31
C ILE A 93 -4.53 -0.58 5.13
N HIS A 94 -3.82 -1.68 4.87
CA HIS A 94 -2.53 -1.94 5.49
C HIS A 94 -1.43 -1.43 4.57
N LEU A 95 -0.55 -0.57 5.09
CA LEU A 95 0.59 -0.02 4.36
C LEU A 95 1.88 -0.62 4.92
N ASN A 96 2.81 -0.97 4.03
CA ASN A 96 4.09 -1.48 4.45
C ASN A 96 4.91 -0.37 5.13
N SER A 97 5.07 -0.48 6.44
CA SER A 97 5.78 0.51 7.27
C SER A 97 7.27 0.64 6.93
N ARG A 98 7.85 -0.32 6.20
CA ARG A 98 9.25 -0.30 5.73
C ARG A 98 9.44 0.58 4.49
N LEU A 99 8.37 0.97 3.79
CA LEU A 99 8.46 1.87 2.63
C LEU A 99 8.86 3.29 3.07
N PRO A 100 9.64 4.03 2.25
CA PRO A 100 9.79 5.47 2.42
C PRO A 100 8.43 6.19 2.39
N ARG A 101 8.35 7.39 2.99
CA ARG A 101 7.09 8.14 3.14
C ARG A 101 6.33 8.34 1.83
N PHE A 102 7.01 8.76 0.77
CA PHE A 102 6.41 8.93 -0.55
C PHE A 102 5.74 7.63 -1.04
N TRP A 103 6.42 6.49 -0.87
CA TRP A 103 5.91 5.19 -1.30
C TRP A 103 4.79 4.65 -0.40
N GLN A 104 4.72 5.06 0.86
CA GLN A 104 3.53 4.80 1.69
C GLN A 104 2.31 5.57 1.17
N SER A 105 2.48 6.83 0.75
CA SER A 105 1.41 7.60 0.10
C SER A 105 1.02 6.98 -1.25
N PHE A 106 2.00 6.52 -2.03
CA PHE A 106 1.75 5.81 -3.27
C PHE A 106 0.89 4.57 -3.05
N ALA A 107 1.29 3.72 -2.10
CA ALA A 107 0.55 2.51 -1.71
C ALA A 107 -0.87 2.85 -1.23
N LEU A 108 -1.03 3.93 -0.46
CA LEU A 108 -2.36 4.39 -0.03
C LEU A 108 -3.27 4.71 -1.22
N PHE A 109 -2.81 5.51 -2.17
CA PHE A 109 -3.65 5.89 -3.32
C PHE A 109 -3.87 4.73 -4.29
N HIS A 110 -2.91 3.81 -4.40
CA HIS A 110 -3.06 2.55 -5.14
C HIS A 110 -4.21 1.71 -4.54
N GLU A 111 -4.21 1.50 -3.22
CA GLU A 111 -5.28 0.77 -2.50
C GLU A 111 -6.64 1.51 -2.54
N ILE A 112 -6.64 2.84 -2.46
CA ILE A 112 -7.84 3.66 -2.66
C ILE A 112 -8.44 3.40 -4.03
N HIS A 113 -7.64 3.37 -5.10
CA HIS A 113 -8.13 3.06 -6.44
C HIS A 113 -8.79 1.68 -6.50
N HIS A 114 -8.19 0.68 -5.86
CA HIS A 114 -8.80 -0.64 -5.76
C HIS A 114 -10.18 -0.61 -5.08
N LEU A 115 -10.34 0.17 -4.02
CA LEU A 115 -11.62 0.30 -3.31
C LEU A 115 -12.68 1.07 -4.11
N LEU A 116 -12.30 2.11 -4.85
CA LEU A 116 -13.22 2.88 -5.68
C LEU A 116 -13.78 2.05 -6.83
N HIS A 117 -12.93 1.20 -7.40
CA HIS A 117 -13.26 0.33 -8.52
C HIS A 117 -13.50 -1.11 -8.06
N ASP A 118 -13.88 -1.28 -6.77
CA ASP A 118 -13.98 -2.59 -6.13
C ASP A 118 -14.90 -3.52 -6.94
N SER A 119 -14.28 -4.60 -7.36
CA SER A 119 -14.91 -5.74 -8.00
C SER A 119 -14.44 -6.99 -7.28
N ARG A 120 -14.83 -7.13 -6.00
CA ARG A 120 -14.73 -8.38 -5.21
C ARG A 120 -13.29 -8.91 -5.03
N GLY A 121 -12.31 -8.00 -4.99
CA GLY A 121 -10.89 -8.35 -4.88
C GLY A 121 -10.35 -9.17 -6.06
N CYS A 122 -9.04 -9.33 -6.10
CA CYS A 122 -8.31 -10.16 -7.06
C CYS A 122 -8.85 -11.60 -7.21
N TYR A 123 -9.62 -12.10 -6.23
CA TYR A 123 -10.27 -13.40 -6.28
C TYR A 123 -11.37 -13.52 -7.37
N PHE A 124 -12.12 -12.45 -7.64
CA PHE A 124 -13.19 -12.48 -8.67
C PHE A 124 -12.62 -12.47 -10.09
N TRP A 125 -11.51 -11.77 -10.34
CA TRP A 125 -10.85 -11.69 -11.65
C TRP A 125 -9.98 -12.90 -11.99
N SER A 126 -9.66 -13.76 -11.01
CA SER A 126 -9.15 -15.10 -11.32
C SER A 126 -10.18 -15.97 -12.07
N GLN A 127 -11.46 -15.59 -12.05
CA GLN A 127 -12.57 -16.30 -12.71
C GLN A 127 -13.04 -15.62 -14.01
N THR A 128 -12.76 -14.33 -14.19
CA THR A 128 -13.13 -13.54 -15.38
C THR A 128 -11.87 -13.05 -16.08
N ASN A 129 -11.75 -13.38 -17.38
CA ASN A 129 -10.61 -13.18 -18.29
C ASN A 129 -10.06 -11.72 -18.46
N ALA A 130 -10.28 -10.80 -17.51
CA ALA A 130 -9.62 -9.50 -17.49
C ALA A 130 -8.17 -9.69 -17.04
N ASN A 131 -7.23 -9.11 -17.78
CA ASN A 131 -5.81 -9.19 -17.47
C ASN A 131 -5.55 -8.48 -16.13
N MET A 132 -5.20 -9.23 -15.07
CA MET A 132 -4.82 -8.67 -13.76
C MET A 132 -3.83 -7.50 -13.90
N ASN A 133 -2.91 -7.60 -14.87
CA ASN A 133 -1.92 -6.58 -15.16
C ASN A 133 -2.51 -5.20 -15.51
N SER A 134 -3.68 -5.11 -16.16
CA SER A 134 -4.25 -3.80 -16.51
C SER A 134 -4.87 -3.10 -15.31
N TYR A 135 -5.38 -3.85 -14.33
CA TYR A 135 -6.02 -3.28 -13.15
C TYR A 135 -4.99 -2.73 -12.16
N GLU A 136 -3.94 -3.52 -11.88
CA GLU A 136 -2.77 -3.07 -11.12
C GLU A 136 -2.13 -1.84 -11.78
N TYR A 137 -1.98 -1.86 -13.11
CA TYR A 137 -1.43 -0.72 -13.85
C TYR A 137 -2.32 0.53 -13.78
N GLN A 138 -3.64 0.39 -13.74
CA GLN A 138 -4.55 1.53 -13.54
C GLN A 138 -4.43 2.11 -12.11
N ALA A 139 -4.29 1.25 -11.10
CA ALA A 139 -4.05 1.68 -9.72
C ALA A 139 -2.71 2.42 -9.60
N ASP A 140 -1.65 1.92 -10.25
CA ASP A 140 -0.36 2.61 -10.33
C ASP A 140 -0.49 3.96 -11.03
N GLN A 141 -1.18 4.02 -12.17
CA GLN A 141 -1.43 5.27 -12.89
C GLN A 141 -2.18 6.28 -12.04
N PHE A 142 -3.20 5.83 -11.29
CA PHE A 142 -3.95 6.68 -10.38
C PHE A 142 -3.07 7.23 -9.26
N ALA A 143 -2.31 6.36 -8.58
CA ALA A 143 -1.40 6.78 -7.52
C ALA A 143 -0.34 7.78 -8.01
N TRP A 144 0.26 7.53 -9.19
CA TRP A 144 1.15 8.49 -9.84
C TRP A 144 0.44 9.80 -10.16
N ALA A 145 -0.76 9.77 -10.74
CA ALA A 145 -1.52 10.96 -11.10
C ALA A 145 -1.86 11.83 -9.88
N VAL A 146 -2.11 11.22 -8.72
CA VAL A 146 -2.35 11.96 -7.47
C VAL A 146 -1.05 12.61 -6.95
N LEU A 147 0.08 11.89 -7.01
CA LEU A 147 1.35 12.31 -6.39
C LEU A 147 2.33 13.05 -7.32
N MET A 148 2.07 13.13 -8.63
CA MET A 148 3.02 13.67 -9.62
C MET A 148 3.51 15.09 -9.32
N ARG A 149 2.70 15.94 -8.67
CA ARG A 149 3.12 17.30 -8.31
C ARG A 149 4.18 17.27 -7.21
N GLU A 150 3.98 16.43 -6.19
CA GLU A 150 4.93 16.26 -5.09
C GLU A 150 6.26 15.64 -5.54
N TRP A 151 6.22 14.75 -6.54
CA TRP A 151 7.42 14.19 -7.15
C TRP A 151 8.24 15.23 -7.93
N SER A 152 7.57 16.15 -8.63
CA SER A 152 8.22 17.14 -9.50
C SER A 152 8.88 18.27 -8.71
N ASP A 153 8.33 18.60 -7.54
CA ASP A 153 8.83 19.68 -6.68
C ASP A 153 10.07 19.26 -5.87
N GLY A 154 10.46 17.97 -5.88
CA GLY A 154 11.63 17.42 -5.19
C GLY A 154 12.92 17.36 -6.02
N GLY A 155 12.92 17.86 -7.27
CA GLY A 155 14.05 17.75 -8.21
C GLY A 155 14.87 19.03 -8.42
N GLY A 156 14.81 20.00 -7.50
CA GLY A 156 15.33 21.35 -7.70
C GLY A 156 16.32 21.83 -6.65
N GLU A 157 17.40 21.09 -6.38
CA GLU A 157 18.61 21.69 -5.81
C GLU A 157 19.51 22.15 -6.96
N SER A 158 19.18 23.31 -7.54
CA SER A 158 20.18 24.12 -8.25
C SER A 158 20.87 24.99 -7.21
N GLU A 159 21.94 24.49 -6.60
CA GLU A 159 22.95 25.35 -5.98
C GLU A 159 23.66 26.13 -7.08
N GLU A 160 23.12 27.30 -7.40
CA GLU A 160 23.85 28.35 -8.10
C GLU A 160 24.91 28.90 -7.14
N PHE A 161 26.12 28.32 -7.18
CA PHE A 161 27.30 28.98 -6.65
C PHE A 161 27.64 30.15 -7.58
N GLY A 162 27.27 31.36 -7.14
CA GLY A 162 27.70 32.60 -7.77
C GLY A 162 29.22 32.78 -7.67
N GLU A 163 29.82 33.21 -8.77
CA GLU A 163 31.15 33.83 -8.83
C GLU A 163 31.12 35.29 -8.36
#